data_AF-A0A259RYH6-F1
#
_entry.id   AF-A0A259RYH6-F1
#
_cell.length_a   1.000
_cell.length_b   1.000
_cell.length_c   1.000
_cell.angle_alpha   90.00
_cell.angle_beta   90.00
_cell.angle_gamma   90.00
#
_symmetry.space_group_name_H-M   'P 1'
#
loop_
_entity.id
_entity.type
_entity.pdbx_description
1 polymer ?
#
loop_
_entity_poly.entity_id
_entity_poly.type
_entity_poly.pdbx_seq_one_letter_code
_entity_poly.pdbx_strand_id
1 'polypeptide(L)'
;MMFVDKPLVTYQETKHYIEVLPNGMVRQYDLVNEANSVINYPCPDFKMNGKGTYEIRGIAWSGYGKIAHVDVSVDGGKNWKQANLVEPVLNKCVTKFTLPFEWDGQEALIMSKTGEVKNVQIENV
;
A
#
# COMPACT_ATOMS: atom_id res chain seq x y z
N MET A 1 15.57 3.27 29.33
CA MET A 1 14.60 4.29 28.89
C MET A 1 14.87 5.56 29.69
N MET A 2 15.01 6.71 29.03
CA MET A 2 15.21 8.02 29.67
C MET A 2 13.94 8.84 29.47
N PHE A 3 13.48 9.53 30.51
CA PHE A 3 12.30 10.38 30.44
C PHE A 3 12.73 11.85 30.35
N VAL A 4 12.07 12.61 29.48
CA VAL A 4 12.31 14.03 29.23
C VAL A 4 10.97 14.76 29.10
N ASP A 5 10.95 16.06 29.36
CA ASP A 5 9.76 16.91 29.30
C ASP A 5 9.47 17.49 27.90
N LYS A 6 10.41 17.32 26.96
CA LYS A 6 10.34 17.81 25.58
C LYS A 6 10.89 16.76 24.59
N PRO A 7 10.48 16.81 23.30
CA PRO A 7 11.11 16.00 22.26
C PRO A 7 12.62 16.20 22.24
N LEU A 8 13.38 15.12 21.96
CA LEU A 8 14.84 15.18 21.92
C LEU A 8 15.37 15.91 20.68
N VAL A 9 14.56 16.04 19.63
CA VAL A 9 14.89 16.75 18.39
C VAL A 9 16.20 16.21 17.80
N THR A 10 16.29 14.89 17.73
CA THR A 10 17.49 14.18 17.29
C THR A 10 17.75 14.38 15.79
N TYR A 11 18.94 13.98 15.35
CA TYR A 11 19.30 13.98 13.92
C TYR A 11 18.28 13.22 13.04
N GLN A 12 17.72 12.11 13.54
CA GLN A 12 16.72 11.31 12.82
C GLN A 12 15.33 11.94 12.81
N GLU A 13 15.06 12.94 13.65
CA GLU A 13 13.78 13.64 13.71
C GLU A 13 13.84 14.99 12.98
N THR A 14 15.02 15.45 12.56
CA THR A 14 15.25 16.78 11.95
C THR A 14 15.80 16.74 10.54
N LYS A 15 16.53 15.69 10.15
CA LYS A 15 17.14 15.56 8.82
C LYS A 15 16.66 14.34 8.05
N HIS A 16 16.38 13.23 8.74
CA HIS A 16 15.77 12.04 8.16
C HIS A 16 14.33 11.90 8.66
N TYR A 17 13.54 11.03 8.01
CA TYR A 17 12.14 10.75 8.38
C TYR A 17 11.26 12.01 8.58
N ILE A 18 11.52 13.01 7.74
CA ILE A 18 10.75 14.23 7.64
C ILE A 18 10.22 14.36 6.21
N GLU A 19 9.04 14.93 6.06
CA GLU A 19 8.40 15.11 4.76
C GLU A 19 8.58 16.57 4.32
N VAL A 20 9.16 16.79 3.14
CA VAL A 20 9.22 18.12 2.52
C VAL A 20 7.93 18.33 1.74
N LEU A 21 7.16 19.34 2.13
CA LEU A 21 5.89 19.69 1.51
C LEU A 21 6.10 20.55 0.26
N PRO A 22 5.13 20.62 -0.67
CA PRO A 22 5.25 21.38 -1.92
C PRO A 22 5.55 22.88 -1.74
N ASN A 23 5.19 23.46 -0.58
CA ASN A 23 5.47 24.85 -0.25
C ASN A 23 6.89 25.07 0.34
N GLY A 24 7.73 24.04 0.37
CA GLY A 24 9.09 24.09 0.94
C GLY A 24 9.14 24.01 2.46
N MET A 25 7.99 23.89 3.15
CA MET A 25 7.96 23.59 4.57
C MET A 25 8.24 22.11 4.82
N VAL A 26 8.67 21.78 6.03
CA VAL A 26 8.93 20.40 6.44
C VAL A 26 7.91 19.99 7.49
N ARG A 27 7.25 18.84 7.30
CA ARG A 27 6.47 18.17 8.32
C ARG A 27 7.41 17.29 9.17
N GLN A 28 7.51 17.66 10.43
CA GLN A 28 8.23 16.89 11.45
C GLN A 28 7.28 15.95 12.18
N TYR A 29 7.79 14.81 12.66
CA TYR A 29 7.04 13.80 13.42
C TYR A 29 5.89 13.16 12.64
N ASP A 30 6.16 12.80 11.38
CA ASP A 30 5.25 11.95 10.62
C ASP A 30 5.40 10.49 11.08
N LEU A 31 4.76 10.16 12.20
CA LEU A 31 4.92 8.88 12.88
C LEU A 31 3.99 7.79 12.34
N VAL A 32 2.94 8.17 11.61
CA VAL A 32 1.93 7.24 11.13
C VAL A 32 2.27 6.84 9.70
N ASN A 33 2.53 5.55 9.49
CA ASN A 33 2.65 5.03 8.13
C ASN A 33 1.27 5.03 7.48
N GLU A 34 1.10 5.78 6.39
CA GLU A 34 -0.18 5.87 5.69
C GLU A 34 -0.63 4.53 5.11
N ALA A 35 -1.91 4.46 4.74
CA ALA A 35 -2.43 3.29 4.05
C ALA A 35 -1.66 3.07 2.74
N ASN A 36 -1.18 1.85 2.50
CA ASN A 36 -0.50 1.51 1.26
C ASN A 36 -0.64 0.03 0.91
N SER A 37 -0.38 -0.32 -0.35
CA SER A 37 -0.49 -1.68 -0.88
C SER A 37 0.56 -1.96 -1.93
N VAL A 38 0.93 -3.22 -2.08
CA VAL A 38 1.85 -3.69 -3.12
C VAL A 38 1.48 -5.08 -3.59
N ILE A 39 1.54 -5.28 -4.91
CA ILE A 39 1.40 -6.58 -5.57
C ILE A 39 2.75 -7.28 -5.56
N ASN A 40 2.80 -8.51 -5.04
CA ASN A 40 4.01 -9.33 -5.02
C ASN A 40 3.96 -10.47 -6.04
N TYR A 41 2.81 -10.73 -6.65
CA TYR A 41 2.68 -11.64 -7.77
C TYR A 41 1.54 -11.20 -8.71
N PRO A 42 1.76 -11.15 -10.04
CA PRO A 42 3.03 -11.41 -10.73
C PRO A 42 4.06 -10.31 -10.46
N CYS A 43 5.35 -10.64 -10.51
CA CYS A 43 6.44 -9.68 -10.33
C CYS A 43 7.66 -10.07 -11.19
N PRO A 44 8.69 -9.21 -11.32
CA PRO A 44 9.83 -9.47 -12.19
C PRO A 44 10.51 -10.83 -11.94
N ASP A 45 10.56 -11.27 -10.67
CA ASP A 45 11.16 -12.54 -10.25
C ASP A 45 10.21 -13.74 -10.42
N PHE A 46 8.90 -13.50 -10.43
CA PHE A 46 7.86 -14.53 -10.56
C PHE A 46 6.97 -14.23 -11.78
N LYS A 47 7.50 -14.59 -12.95
CA LYS A 47 6.83 -14.40 -14.24
C LYS A 47 5.68 -15.39 -14.43
N MET A 48 4.68 -14.95 -15.19
CA MET A 48 3.61 -15.80 -15.68
C MET A 48 4.11 -16.60 -16.88
N ASN A 49 3.85 -17.92 -16.88
CA ASN A 49 4.33 -18.83 -17.93
C ASN A 49 3.23 -19.07 -18.96
N GLY A 50 3.04 -18.10 -19.85
CA GLY A 50 2.03 -18.15 -20.91
C GLY A 50 0.64 -17.75 -20.45
N LYS A 51 -0.34 -17.88 -21.34
CA LYS A 51 -1.74 -17.53 -21.10
C LYS A 51 -2.37 -18.51 -20.10
N GLY A 52 -3.30 -18.03 -19.27
CA GLY A 52 -4.09 -18.90 -18.41
C GLY A 52 -4.59 -18.22 -17.14
N THR A 53 -5.11 -19.05 -16.24
CA THR A 53 -5.62 -18.65 -14.93
C THR A 53 -4.48 -18.43 -13.95
N TYR A 54 -4.41 -17.23 -13.41
CA TYR A 54 -3.49 -16.83 -12.36
C TYR A 54 -4.26 -16.24 -11.18
N GLU A 55 -3.55 -16.00 -10.08
CA GLU A 55 -4.06 -15.27 -8.93
C GLU A 55 -3.12 -14.12 -8.65
N ILE A 56 -3.58 -12.87 -8.79
CA ILE A 56 -2.84 -11.70 -8.33
C ILE A 56 -2.81 -11.74 -6.80
N ARG A 57 -1.63 -11.53 -6.22
CA ARG A 57 -1.42 -11.55 -4.77
C ARG A 57 -0.66 -10.30 -4.36
N GLY A 58 -0.94 -9.84 -3.15
CA GLY A 58 -0.24 -8.71 -2.58
C GLY A 58 -0.50 -8.56 -1.09
N ILE A 59 0.04 -7.47 -0.56
CA ILE A 59 -0.12 -7.07 0.83
C ILE A 59 -0.53 -5.60 0.91
N ALA A 60 -1.34 -5.26 1.91
CA ALA A 60 -1.75 -3.91 2.24
C ALA A 60 -1.59 -3.65 3.74
N TRP A 61 -1.34 -2.42 4.14
CA TRP A 61 -1.17 -2.01 5.53
C TRP A 61 -1.67 -0.58 5.75
N SER A 62 -1.89 -0.23 7.01
CA SER A 62 -2.20 1.14 7.45
C SER A 62 -1.78 1.33 8.91
N GLY A 63 -1.21 2.50 9.22
CA GLY A 63 -0.93 2.94 10.59
C GLY A 63 -2.15 3.53 11.32
N TYR A 64 -3.22 3.89 10.60
CA TYR A 64 -4.46 4.43 11.15
C TYR A 64 -5.47 3.36 11.55
N GLY A 65 -5.40 2.15 10.97
CA GLY A 65 -6.47 1.19 11.19
C GLY A 65 -6.31 -0.20 10.58
N LYS A 66 -7.46 -0.87 10.45
CA LYS A 66 -7.64 -2.06 9.63
C LYS A 66 -7.82 -1.66 8.16
N ILE A 67 -7.31 -2.50 7.26
CA ILE A 67 -7.64 -2.42 5.84
C ILE A 67 -9.13 -2.72 5.66
N ALA A 68 -9.83 -1.86 4.92
CA ALA A 68 -11.24 -2.02 4.61
C ALA A 68 -11.45 -2.73 3.27
N HIS A 69 -10.65 -2.37 2.27
CA HIS A 69 -10.67 -2.95 0.94
C HIS A 69 -9.34 -2.72 0.24
N VAL A 70 -9.04 -3.57 -0.74
CA VAL A 70 -7.98 -3.36 -1.73
C VAL A 70 -8.63 -3.49 -3.09
N ASP A 71 -8.41 -2.51 -3.95
CA ASP A 71 -8.81 -2.56 -5.35
C ASP A 71 -7.61 -2.82 -6.22
N VAL A 72 -7.79 -3.68 -7.23
CA VAL A 72 -6.75 -4.03 -8.19
C VAL A 72 -7.24 -3.68 -9.60
N SER A 73 -6.35 -3.05 -10.35
CA SER A 73 -6.51 -2.78 -11.77
C SER A 73 -5.52 -3.64 -12.56
N VAL A 74 -5.89 -4.05 -13.77
CA VAL A 74 -5.01 -4.76 -14.72
C VAL A 74 -4.77 -3.97 -16.02
N ASP A 75 -5.33 -2.76 -16.13
CA ASP A 75 -5.32 -1.92 -17.33
C ASP A 75 -4.80 -0.50 -17.08
N GLY A 76 -3.95 -0.34 -16.06
CA GLY A 76 -3.32 0.95 -15.72
C GLY A 76 -4.24 1.95 -15.02
N GLY A 77 -5.23 1.47 -14.26
CA GLY A 77 -6.09 2.27 -13.40
C GLY A 77 -7.41 2.67 -14.05
N LYS A 78 -7.75 2.15 -15.23
CA LYS A 78 -8.99 2.47 -15.93
C LYS A 78 -10.17 1.72 -15.33
N ASN A 79 -9.98 0.45 -14.98
CA ASN A 79 -10.99 -0.39 -14.33
C ASN A 79 -10.43 -1.02 -13.05
N TRP A 80 -11.23 -0.98 -11.99
CA TRP A 80 -10.87 -1.48 -10.67
C TRP A 80 -11.78 -2.63 -10.26
N LYS A 81 -11.20 -3.68 -9.70
CA LYS A 81 -11.92 -4.80 -9.09
C LYS A 81 -11.47 -4.97 -7.65
N GLN A 82 -12.43 -5.09 -6.76
CA GLN A 82 -12.14 -5.34 -5.36
C GLN A 82 -11.55 -6.74 -5.17
N ALA A 83 -10.39 -6.80 -4.52
CA ALA A 83 -9.70 -8.04 -4.18
C ALA A 83 -10.30 -8.67 -2.91
N ASN A 84 -10.11 -9.98 -2.78
CA ASN A 84 -10.43 -10.71 -1.56
C ASN A 84 -9.35 -10.46 -0.50
N LEU A 85 -9.75 -10.00 0.70
CA LEU A 85 -8.85 -9.92 1.84
C LEU A 85 -8.75 -11.28 2.53
N VAL A 86 -7.53 -11.70 2.83
CA VAL A 86 -7.28 -12.97 3.52
C VAL A 86 -7.31 -12.72 5.02
N GLU A 87 -8.26 -13.36 5.70
CA GLU A 87 -8.41 -13.28 7.16
C GLU A 87 -7.24 -13.96 7.90
N PRO A 88 -6.87 -13.49 9.10
CA PRO A 88 -7.53 -12.40 9.84
C PRO A 88 -7.10 -10.99 9.40
N VAL A 89 -8.05 -10.06 9.27
CA VAL A 89 -7.78 -8.63 9.04
C VAL A 89 -7.66 -7.89 10.39
N LEU A 90 -6.41 -7.60 10.77
CA LEU A 90 -6.05 -7.04 12.07
C LEU A 90 -5.72 -5.54 12.00
N ASN A 91 -5.88 -4.87 13.14
CA ASN A 91 -5.64 -3.43 13.26
C ASN A 91 -4.14 -3.14 13.23
N LYS A 92 -3.69 -2.21 12.36
CA LYS A 92 -2.27 -1.83 12.21
C LYS A 92 -1.35 -3.02 11.91
N CYS A 93 -1.82 -3.93 11.07
CA CYS A 93 -1.10 -5.12 10.63
C CYS A 93 -1.13 -5.24 9.10
N VAL A 94 -0.15 -5.96 8.56
CA VAL A 94 -0.13 -6.32 7.16
C VAL A 94 -1.26 -7.31 6.87
N THR A 95 -2.05 -7.02 5.84
CA THR A 95 -3.18 -7.82 5.38
C THR A 95 -2.86 -8.33 3.98
N LYS A 96 -2.97 -9.63 3.76
CA LYS A 96 -2.81 -10.23 2.42
C LYS A 96 -4.10 -10.06 1.63
N PHE A 97 -3.98 -9.78 0.33
CA PHE A 97 -5.11 -9.78 -0.60
C PHE A 97 -4.84 -10.67 -1.82
N THR A 98 -5.91 -11.19 -2.42
CA THR A 98 -5.85 -11.99 -3.66
C THR A 98 -6.96 -11.61 -4.64
N LEU A 99 -6.68 -11.73 -5.94
CA LEU A 99 -7.67 -11.54 -7.00
C LEU A 99 -7.45 -12.58 -8.11
N PRO A 100 -8.47 -13.40 -8.47
CA PRO A 100 -8.39 -14.25 -9.65
C PRO A 100 -8.16 -13.42 -10.92
N PHE A 101 -7.22 -13.87 -11.75
CA PHE A 101 -6.78 -13.14 -12.93
C PHE A 101 -6.61 -14.09 -14.12
N GLU A 102 -7.53 -13.98 -15.07
CA GLU A 102 -7.39 -14.65 -16.36
C GLU A 102 -6.51 -13.79 -17.27
N TRP A 103 -5.31 -14.26 -17.55
CA TRP A 103 -4.35 -13.55 -18.39
C TRP A 103 -4.35 -14.12 -19.81
N ASP A 104 -4.64 -13.25 -20.78
CA ASP A 104 -4.70 -13.58 -22.19
C ASP A 104 -3.34 -13.45 -22.91
N GLY A 105 -2.27 -13.16 -22.17
CA GLY A 105 -0.90 -13.01 -22.68
C GLY A 105 -0.60 -11.64 -23.28
N GLN A 106 -1.55 -10.69 -23.26
CA GLN A 106 -1.28 -9.31 -23.65
C GLN A 106 -0.56 -8.55 -22.53
N GLU A 107 0.04 -7.42 -22.87
CA GLU A 107 0.62 -6.55 -21.85
C GLU A 107 -0.47 -6.09 -20.87
N ALA A 108 -0.18 -6.23 -19.56
CA ALA A 108 -1.08 -5.83 -18.50
C ALA A 108 -0.35 -4.88 -17.54
N LEU A 109 -0.98 -3.74 -17.25
CA LEU A 109 -0.49 -2.78 -16.27
C LEU A 109 -1.25 -2.99 -14.96
N ILE A 110 -0.64 -3.78 -14.07
CA ILE A 110 -1.27 -4.18 -12.82
C ILE A 110 -0.95 -3.17 -11.72
N MET A 111 -1.99 -2.68 -11.06
CA MET A 111 -1.90 -1.68 -9.98
C MET A 111 -2.78 -2.12 -8.81
N SER A 112 -2.42 -1.70 -7.61
CA SER A 112 -3.25 -1.86 -6.42
C SER A 112 -3.38 -0.55 -5.68
N LYS A 113 -4.54 -0.34 -5.06
CA LYS A 113 -4.77 0.72 -4.08
C LYS A 113 -5.57 0.19 -2.91
N THR A 114 -5.41 0.83 -1.76
CA THR A 114 -6.05 0.38 -0.53
C THR A 114 -6.83 1.49 0.13
N GLY A 115 -7.94 1.11 0.77
CA GLY A 115 -8.71 1.98 1.63
C GLY A 115 -8.74 1.43 3.05
N GLU A 116 -8.75 2.33 4.01
CA GLU A 116 -8.99 2.01 5.42
C GLU A 116 -10.38 2.49 5.85
N VAL A 117 -10.86 2.02 6.99
CA VAL A 117 -12.23 2.31 7.48
C VAL A 117 -12.46 3.80 7.77
N LYS A 118 -11.42 4.66 7.69
CA LYS A 118 -11.53 6.11 7.96
C LYS A 118 -10.91 7.06 6.92
N ASN A 119 -10.17 6.61 5.91
CA ASN A 119 -9.63 7.45 4.83
C ASN A 119 -9.44 6.62 3.55
N VAL A 120 -9.70 7.23 2.39
CA VAL A 120 -9.32 6.69 1.07
C VAL A 120 -7.92 7.20 0.77
N GLN A 121 -7.02 6.35 0.24
CA GLN A 121 -5.71 6.80 -0.25
C GLN A 121 -5.90 7.96 -1.24
N ILE A 122 -5.15 9.05 -1.03
CA ILE A 122 -5.09 10.17 -1.96
C ILE A 122 -4.10 9.74 -3.06
N GLU A 123 -4.60 9.44 -4.26
CA GLU A 123 -3.74 9.24 -5.44
C GLU A 123 -3.11 10.59 -5.78
N ASN A 124 -1.79 10.73 -5.60
CA ASN A 124 -1.06 11.90 -6.06
C ASN A 124 -1.01 11.88 -7.59
N VAL A 125 -1.60 12.92 -8.21
CA VAL A 125 -1.54 13.25 -9.64
C VAL A 125 -0.13 13.67 -10.04
#